data_AF-A0A1U8CSK4-F1
#
_entry.id   AF-A0A1U8CSK4-F1
#
_cell.length_a   1.000
_cell.length_b   1.000
_cell.length_c   1.000
_cell.angle_alpha   90.00
_cell.angle_beta   90.00
_cell.angle_gamma   90.00
#
_symmetry.space_group_name_H-M   'P 1'
#
loop_
_entity.id
_entity.type
_entity.pdbx_description
1 polymer ?
#
loop_
_entity_poly.entity_id
_entity_poly.type
_entity_poly.pdbx_seq_one_letter_code
_entity_poly.pdbx_strand_id
1 'polypeptide(L)'
;VDAKLPIGTPDYMAPEVLTMMNEDRRGTYGLECDWWSVGVVAYEMVYGKTPFTEGTSARTFNNIMNFQRFLKFPDDPKVSSEFLDLIQSLLCSQKERLKFEGLCCHPFFSRIDWNNIRN
;
A
#
# COMPACT_ATOMS: atom_id res chain seq x y z
N VAL A 1 9.54 -26.31 -2.96
CA VAL A 1 8.26 -25.69 -3.37
C VAL A 1 8.60 -24.40 -4.07
N ASP A 2 8.65 -24.42 -5.40
CA ASP A 2 8.91 -23.23 -6.21
C ASP A 2 7.68 -22.33 -6.15
N ALA A 3 7.69 -21.37 -5.22
CA ALA A 3 6.73 -20.28 -5.24
C ALA A 3 6.93 -19.53 -6.56
N LYS A 4 5.93 -19.56 -7.42
CA LYS A 4 5.94 -18.88 -8.72
C LYS A 4 5.86 -17.38 -8.46
N LEU A 5 7.02 -16.76 -8.24
CA LEU A 5 7.09 -15.32 -7.99
C LEU A 5 6.49 -14.55 -9.19
N PRO A 6 5.63 -13.55 -8.95
CA PRO A 6 5.10 -12.72 -10.01
C PRO A 6 6.26 -12.05 -10.76
N ILE A 7 6.23 -12.09 -12.09
CA ILE A 7 7.12 -11.28 -12.92
C ILE A 7 6.56 -9.85 -12.89
N GLY A 8 7.22 -8.95 -12.17
CA GLY A 8 6.81 -7.56 -11.95
C GLY A 8 7.53 -6.93 -10.74
N THR A 9 7.12 -5.73 -10.34
CA THR A 9 7.59 -5.06 -9.11
C THR A 9 6.63 -5.38 -7.96
N PRO A 10 6.89 -6.44 -7.15
CA PRO A 10 5.95 -6.88 -6.10
C PRO A 10 5.74 -5.83 -5.01
N ASP A 11 6.62 -4.83 -4.94
CA ASP A 11 6.66 -3.78 -3.93
C ASP A 11 5.34 -3.00 -3.79
N TYR A 12 4.54 -2.93 -4.86
CA TYR A 12 3.25 -2.25 -4.89
C TYR A 12 2.05 -3.18 -4.69
N MET A 13 2.24 -4.50 -4.67
CA MET A 13 1.13 -5.46 -4.60
C MET A 13 0.60 -5.59 -3.16
N ALA A 14 -0.73 -5.67 -3.04
CA ALA A 14 -1.38 -5.89 -1.76
C ALA A 14 -1.16 -7.34 -1.25
N PRO A 15 -1.14 -7.57 0.08
CA PRO A 15 -0.92 -8.89 0.68
C PRO A 15 -1.92 -9.96 0.19
N GLU A 16 -3.18 -9.58 -0.02
CA GLU A 16 -4.23 -10.48 -0.51
C GLU A 16 -3.99 -10.92 -1.97
N VAL A 17 -3.46 -10.04 -2.82
CA VAL A 17 -3.14 -10.35 -4.22
C VAL A 17 -1.98 -11.34 -4.26
N LEU A 18 -0.96 -11.08 -3.45
CA LEU A 18 0.20 -11.95 -3.27
C LEU A 18 -0.16 -13.36 -2.75
N THR A 19 -1.12 -13.42 -1.82
CA THR A 19 -1.62 -14.70 -1.27
C THR A 19 -2.32 -15.52 -2.35
N MET A 20 -3.21 -14.89 -3.13
CA MET A 20 -3.95 -15.58 -4.20
C MET A 20 -3.03 -16.10 -5.32
N MET A 21 -2.00 -15.33 -5.68
CA MET A 21 -1.01 -15.73 -6.69
C MET A 21 -0.21 -16.97 -6.27
N ASN A 22 0.10 -17.12 -4.99
CA ASN A 22 0.88 -18.25 -4.49
C ASN A 22 0.10 -19.55 -4.35
N GLU A 23 -1.23 -19.48 -4.21
CA GLU A 23 -2.06 -20.66 -3.92
C GLU A 23 -2.75 -21.22 -5.17
N ASP A 24 -2.37 -20.77 -6.39
CA ASP A 24 -3.03 -21.11 -7.66
C ASP A 24 -4.58 -20.94 -7.60
N ARG A 25 -5.06 -20.06 -6.71
CA ARG A 25 -6.49 -19.83 -6.50
C ARG A 25 -7.00 -18.87 -7.57
N ARG A 26 -8.00 -19.31 -8.34
CA ARG A 26 -8.78 -18.46 -9.26
C ARG A 26 -9.76 -17.56 -8.49
N GLY A 27 -9.27 -16.84 -7.48
CA GLY A 27 -10.03 -15.83 -6.75
C GLY A 27 -9.95 -14.50 -7.48
N THR A 28 -11.04 -13.75 -7.47
CA THR A 28 -11.05 -12.34 -7.89
C THR A 28 -10.64 -11.50 -6.68
N TYR A 29 -9.57 -10.72 -6.78
CA TYR A 29 -9.33 -9.60 -5.85
C TYR A 29 -10.23 -8.43 -6.27
N GLY A 30 -10.69 -7.64 -5.30
CA GLY A 30 -11.51 -6.47 -5.59
C GLY A 30 -10.67 -5.22 -5.86
N LEU A 31 -11.36 -4.14 -6.24
CA LEU A 31 -10.77 -2.83 -6.54
C LEU A 31 -10.02 -2.23 -5.33
N GLU A 32 -10.23 -2.76 -4.13
CA GLU A 32 -9.55 -2.31 -2.92
C GLU A 32 -8.04 -2.58 -2.88
N CYS A 33 -7.51 -3.49 -3.70
CA CYS A 33 -6.06 -3.70 -3.79
C CYS A 33 -5.33 -2.49 -4.37
N ASP A 34 -6.00 -1.68 -5.20
CA ASP A 34 -5.40 -0.50 -5.82
C ASP A 34 -5.12 0.57 -4.77
N TRP A 35 -5.95 0.67 -3.73
CA TRP A 35 -5.72 1.60 -2.60
C TRP A 35 -4.46 1.26 -1.80
N TRP A 36 -4.09 -0.02 -1.72
CA TRP A 36 -2.79 -0.39 -1.15
C TRP A 36 -1.65 0.17 -1.98
N SER A 37 -1.72 -0.01 -3.30
CA SER A 37 -0.71 0.50 -4.24
C SER A 37 -0.56 2.02 -4.13
N VAL A 38 -1.68 2.76 -3.97
CA VAL A 38 -1.68 4.21 -3.71
C VAL A 38 -0.93 4.54 -2.41
N GLY A 39 -1.14 3.77 -1.33
CA GLY A 39 -0.40 3.93 -0.09
C GLY A 39 1.11 3.71 -0.25
N VAL A 40 1.51 2.70 -1.02
CA VAL A 40 2.93 2.42 -1.34
C VAL A 40 3.55 3.58 -2.12
N VAL A 41 2.87 4.07 -3.17
CA VAL A 41 3.33 5.18 -3.99
C VAL A 41 3.44 6.46 -3.17
N ALA A 42 2.44 6.77 -2.33
CA ALA A 42 2.47 7.95 -1.47
C ALA A 42 3.64 7.90 -0.48
N TYR A 43 3.91 6.73 0.12
CA TYR A 43 5.10 6.52 0.97
C TYR A 43 6.39 6.76 0.18
N GLU A 44 6.50 6.18 -1.02
CA GLU A 44 7.68 6.30 -1.87
C GLU A 44 7.95 7.75 -2.32
N MET A 45 6.92 8.52 -2.63
CA MET A 45 7.06 9.94 -2.99
C MET A 45 7.73 10.77 -1.88
N VAL A 46 7.55 10.38 -0.63
CA VAL A 46 8.12 11.08 0.52
C VAL A 46 9.49 10.53 0.92
N TYR A 47 9.62 9.21 1.01
CA TYR A 47 10.81 8.56 1.55
C TYR A 47 11.82 8.11 0.48
N GLY A 48 11.48 8.25 -0.81
CA GLY A 48 12.35 7.91 -1.94
C GLY A 48 12.54 6.40 -2.18
N LYS A 49 11.83 5.55 -1.43
CA LYS A 49 11.83 4.09 -1.56
C LYS A 49 10.49 3.54 -1.08
N THR A 50 10.11 2.36 -1.55
CA THR A 50 8.90 1.69 -1.05
C THR A 50 9.09 1.22 0.40
N PRO A 51 8.00 1.05 1.18
CA PRO A 51 8.06 0.67 2.59
C PRO A 51 8.54 -0.77 2.82
N PHE A 52 8.47 -1.65 1.82
CA PHE A 52 8.74 -3.09 2.01
C PHE A 52 9.91 -3.64 1.20
N THR A 53 10.51 -2.84 0.29
CA THR A 53 11.64 -3.28 -0.54
C THR A 53 12.81 -3.75 0.31
N GLU A 54 13.27 -4.98 0.07
CA GLU A 54 14.44 -5.53 0.77
C GLU A 54 15.26 -6.50 -0.08
N GLY A 55 16.10 -5.99 -0.98
CA GLY A 55 17.20 -6.70 -1.65
C GLY A 55 16.83 -7.86 -2.60
N THR A 56 15.87 -8.70 -2.25
CA THR A 56 15.34 -9.80 -3.04
C THR A 56 13.81 -9.76 -3.03
N SER A 57 13.20 -10.26 -4.10
CA SER A 57 11.73 -10.32 -4.21
C SER A 57 11.11 -11.20 -3.12
N ALA A 58 11.77 -12.27 -2.68
CA ALA A 58 11.29 -13.14 -1.61
C ALA A 58 11.25 -12.45 -0.23
N ARG A 59 12.24 -11.60 0.08
CA ARG A 59 12.25 -10.80 1.31
C ARG A 59 11.20 -9.71 1.27
N THR A 60 11.10 -9.01 0.15
CA THR A 60 10.06 -8.00 -0.11
C THR A 60 8.67 -8.62 0.06
N PHE A 61 8.44 -9.80 -0.52
CA PHE A 61 7.21 -10.57 -0.35
C PHE A 61 6.92 -10.86 1.13
N ASN A 62 7.91 -11.37 1.87
CA ASN A 62 7.76 -11.64 3.30
C ASN A 62 7.40 -10.37 4.10
N ASN A 63 8.00 -9.23 3.74
CA ASN A 63 7.74 -7.96 4.41
C ASN A 63 6.33 -7.44 4.16
N ILE A 64 5.84 -7.56 2.92
CA ILE A 64 4.46 -7.23 2.56
C ILE A 64 3.47 -8.11 3.32
N MET A 65 3.70 -9.43 3.34
CA MET A 65 2.85 -10.37 4.08
C MET A 65 2.83 -10.11 5.59
N ASN A 66 3.89 -9.52 6.13
CA ASN A 66 4.04 -9.16 7.54
C ASN A 66 4.03 -7.63 7.74
N PHE A 67 3.29 -6.89 6.91
CA PHE A 67 3.37 -5.42 6.84
C PHE A 67 3.20 -4.72 8.19
N GLN A 68 2.38 -5.25 9.11
CA GLN A 68 2.18 -4.69 10.45
C GLN A 68 3.50 -4.58 11.25
N ARG A 69 4.44 -5.49 11.00
CA ARG A 69 5.76 -5.49 11.61
C ARG A 69 6.76 -4.62 10.84
N PHE A 70 6.69 -4.63 9.51
CA PHE A 70 7.71 -4.07 8.63
C PHE A 70 7.41 -2.65 8.13
N LEU A 71 6.17 -2.18 8.20
CA LEU A 71 5.83 -0.80 7.92
C LEU A 71 6.47 0.08 9.00
N LYS A 72 7.42 0.92 8.59
CA LYS A 72 8.15 1.86 9.44
C LYS A 72 8.20 3.23 8.78
N PHE A 73 8.11 4.25 9.61
CA PHE A 73 8.24 5.64 9.21
C PHE A 73 9.56 6.17 9.78
N PRO A 74 10.55 6.44 8.93
CA PRO A 74 11.76 7.13 9.34
C PRO A 74 11.44 8.52 9.94
N ASP A 75 12.27 8.97 10.87
CA ASP A 75 12.16 10.31 11.47
C ASP A 75 12.49 11.44 10.48
N ASP A 76 13.15 11.12 9.36
CA ASP A 76 13.57 12.05 8.30
C ASP A 76 13.22 11.48 6.90
N PRO A 77 12.52 12.24 6.04
CA PRO A 77 11.93 13.55 6.30
C PRO A 77 10.76 13.49 7.30
N LYS A 78 10.62 14.55 8.10
CA LYS A 78 9.45 14.73 8.95
C LYS A 78 8.22 14.99 8.11
N VAL A 79 7.16 14.24 8.40
CA VAL A 79 5.85 14.36 7.75
C VAL A 79 4.79 14.80 8.75
N SER A 80 3.65 15.26 8.24
CA SER A 80 2.52 15.61 9.10
C SER A 80 1.85 14.37 9.68
N SER A 81 1.19 14.52 10.83
CA SER A 81 0.41 13.43 11.44
C SER A 81 -0.71 12.93 10.51
N GLU A 82 -1.32 13.83 9.74
CA GLU A 82 -2.37 13.49 8.76
C GLU A 82 -1.84 12.63 7.62
N PHE A 83 -0.58 12.86 7.19
CA PHE A 83 0.03 12.00 6.18
C PHE A 83 0.31 10.60 6.74
N LEU A 84 0.85 10.50 7.96
CA LEU A 84 1.09 9.22 8.62
C LEU A 84 -0.21 8.43 8.82
N ASP A 85 -1.29 9.11 9.20
CA ASP A 85 -2.62 8.52 9.36
C ASP A 85 -3.17 8.01 8.03
N LEU A 86 -3.02 8.79 6.96
CA LEU A 86 -3.41 8.39 5.60
C LEU A 86 -2.69 7.11 5.17
N ILE A 87 -1.36 7.07 5.30
CA ILE A 87 -0.56 5.91 4.90
C ILE A 87 -0.94 4.68 5.72
N GLN A 88 -1.11 4.82 7.04
CA GLN A 88 -1.54 3.71 7.90
C GLN A 88 -2.93 3.19 7.53
N SER A 89 -3.82 4.07 7.08
CA SER A 89 -5.19 3.73 6.69
C SER A 89 -5.29 3.15 5.26
N LEU A 90 -4.24 3.28 4.43
CA LEU A 90 -4.10 2.63 3.12
C LEU A 90 -3.30 1.32 3.21
N LEU A 91 -2.22 1.31 4.01
CA LEU A 91 -1.34 0.17 4.23
C LEU A 91 -1.78 -0.67 5.44
N CYS A 92 -3.05 -1.04 5.45
CA CYS A 92 -3.66 -1.89 6.47
C CYS A 92 -4.37 -3.12 5.87
N SER A 93 -5.08 -3.85 6.73
CA SER A 93 -5.86 -5.02 6.32
C SER A 93 -6.90 -4.64 5.27
N GLN A 94 -7.16 -5.52 4.31
CA GLN A 94 -8.12 -5.28 3.22
C GLN A 94 -9.51 -4.84 3.72
N LYS A 95 -9.93 -5.29 4.91
CA LYS A 95 -11.26 -4.99 5.49
C LYS A 95 -11.36 -3.56 6.05
N GLU A 96 -10.26 -3.03 6.56
CA GLU A 96 -10.19 -1.72 7.22
C GLU A 96 -9.67 -0.64 6.28
N ARG A 97 -9.15 -1.03 5.11
CA ARG A 97 -8.53 -0.14 4.14
C ARG A 97 -9.48 0.93 3.68
N LEU A 98 -8.98 2.17 3.68
CA LEU A 98 -9.68 3.29 3.09
C LEU A 98 -10.03 3.03 1.63
N LYS A 99 -11.24 3.45 1.27
CA LYS A 99 -11.76 3.46 -0.10
C LYS A 99 -11.96 4.90 -0.53
N PHE A 100 -12.35 5.09 -1.79
CA PHE A 100 -12.56 6.40 -2.40
C PHE A 100 -13.27 7.42 -1.48
N GLU A 101 -14.46 7.08 -0.95
CA GLU A 101 -15.25 7.98 -0.11
C GLU A 101 -14.50 8.41 1.16
N GLY A 102 -13.82 7.47 1.83
CA GLY A 102 -13.01 7.75 3.01
C GLY A 102 -11.76 8.55 2.68
N LEU A 103 -11.15 8.30 1.52
CA LEU A 103 -9.97 9.02 1.04
C LEU A 103 -10.31 10.49 0.76
N CYS A 104 -11.43 10.77 0.08
CA CYS A 104 -11.87 12.14 -0.20
C CYS A 104 -12.17 12.92 1.09
N CYS A 105 -12.67 12.25 2.13
CA CYS A 105 -12.97 12.85 3.43
C CYS A 105 -11.76 12.90 4.39
N HIS A 106 -10.61 12.34 4.00
CA HIS A 106 -9.47 12.23 4.90
C HIS A 106 -8.88 13.60 5.25
N PRO A 107 -8.50 13.88 6.52
CA PRO A 107 -7.96 15.18 6.94
C PRO A 107 -6.75 15.67 6.11
N PHE A 108 -5.92 14.73 5.62
CA PHE A 108 -4.81 15.03 4.71
C PHE A 108 -5.25 15.79 3.45
N PHE A 109 -6.43 15.49 2.91
CA PHE A 109 -7.00 16.12 1.72
C PHE A 109 -8.03 17.20 2.05
N SER A 110 -8.14 17.65 3.30
CA SER A 110 -9.11 18.68 3.73
C SER A 110 -9.01 20.02 2.97
N ARG A 111 -7.86 20.30 2.35
CA ARG A 111 -7.61 21.50 1.55
C ARG A 111 -7.87 21.32 0.05
N ILE A 112 -8.21 20.10 -0.37
CA ILE A 112 -8.47 19.76 -1.76
C ILE A 112 -9.97 19.88 -2.03
N ASP A 113 -10.33 20.68 -3.02
CA ASP A 113 -11.70 20.74 -3.52
C ASP A 113 -11.89 19.69 -4.61
N TRP A 114 -12.34 18.51 -4.18
CA TRP A 114 -12.59 17.36 -5.07
C TRP A 114 -13.61 17.65 -6.16
N ASN A 115 -14.53 18.62 -5.99
CA ASN A 115 -15.54 18.96 -7.00
C ASN A 115 -14.97 19.82 -8.13
N ASN A 116 -13.82 20.47 -7.90
CA ASN A 116 -13.16 21.35 -8.87
C ASN A 116 -11.88 20.72 -9.48
N ILE A 117 -11.60 19.46 -9.18
CA ILE A 117 -10.55 18.70 -9.90
C ILE A 117 -11.05 18.43 -11.32
N ARG A 118 -10.35 18.96 -12.32
CA ARG A 118 -10.63 18.67 -13.74
C ARG A 118 -10.28 17.21 -14.04
N ASN A 119 -11.23 16.48 -14.64
CA ASN A 119 -11.01 15.17 -15.27
C ASN A 119 -10.13 15.29 -16.52
#